data_AF-A0A0F9NNF3-F1
#
_entry.id   AF-A0A0F9NNF3-F1
#
_cell.length_a   1.000
_cell.length_b   1.000
_cell.length_c   1.000
_cell.angle_alpha   90.00
_cell.angle_beta   90.00
_cell.angle_gamma   90.00
#
_symmetry.space_group_name_H-M   'P 1'
#
loop_
_entity.id
_entity.type
_entity.pdbx_description
1 polymer ?
#
loop_
_entity_poly.entity_id
_entity_poly.type
_entity_poly.pdbx_seq_one_letter_code
_entity_poly.pdbx_strand_id
1 'polypeptide(L)'
;MYIYHYSNINIKNKIEPEFFSANLYSKNDKNISNLARSFFFTSEYIPEYRFKNCQYKYIISINKARLYDLKIDKYNYKKKYKNISDLLRFLKNKYNGVIYNLGYEVVNLFIPIKYISKTIKGV
;
A
#
# COMPACT_ATOMS: atom_id res chain seq x y z
N MET A 1 -5.70 -9.73 8.38
CA MET A 1 -5.86 -8.28 8.65
C MET A 1 -6.56 -7.64 7.47
N TYR A 2 -7.32 -6.58 7.70
CA TYR A 2 -7.93 -5.81 6.63
C TYR A 2 -7.04 -4.64 6.23
N ILE A 3 -7.00 -4.36 4.94
CA ILE A 3 -6.36 -3.17 4.38
C ILE A 3 -7.31 -2.51 3.39
N TYR A 4 -7.17 -1.20 3.25
CA TYR A 4 -8.07 -0.35 2.49
C TYR A 4 -7.31 0.34 1.36
N HIS A 5 -7.94 0.47 0.21
CA HIS A 5 -7.40 1.26 -0.90
C HIS A 5 -8.46 2.21 -1.45
N TYR A 6 -8.05 3.43 -1.75
CA TYR A 6 -8.93 4.49 -2.22
C TYR A 6 -8.61 4.84 -3.66
N SER A 7 -9.61 4.90 -4.53
CA SER A 7 -9.42 5.23 -5.94
C SER A 7 -10.61 5.98 -6.53
N ASN A 8 -10.34 6.78 -7.57
CA ASN A 8 -11.36 7.34 -8.46
C ASN A 8 -11.71 6.38 -9.61
N ILE A 9 -10.92 5.33 -9.83
CA ILE A 9 -11.11 4.40 -10.94
C ILE A 9 -11.81 3.15 -10.41
N ASN A 10 -12.78 2.65 -11.19
CA ASN A 10 -13.46 1.39 -10.93
C ASN A 10 -12.56 0.20 -11.34
N ILE A 11 -12.01 -0.49 -10.36
CA ILE A 11 -11.19 -1.69 -10.52
C ILE A 11 -12.13 -2.89 -10.47
N LYS A 12 -12.27 -3.59 -11.60
CA LYS A 12 -13.28 -4.65 -11.75
C LYS A 12 -12.87 -6.00 -11.14
N ASN A 13 -11.58 -6.35 -11.20
CA ASN A 13 -11.13 -7.72 -10.96
C ASN A 13 -10.17 -7.84 -9.78
N LYS A 14 -8.98 -7.27 -9.94
CA LYS A 14 -7.90 -7.32 -8.95
C LYS A 14 -7.10 -6.04 -9.04
N ILE A 15 -6.52 -5.64 -7.93
CA ILE A 15 -5.63 -4.49 -7.84
C ILE A 15 -4.23 -5.01 -8.18
N GLU A 16 -3.59 -4.42 -9.19
CA GLU A 16 -2.22 -4.75 -9.58
C GLU A 16 -1.28 -3.63 -9.11
N PRO A 17 -0.53 -3.82 -8.00
CA PRO A 17 0.24 -2.74 -7.39
C PRO A 17 1.32 -2.13 -8.29
N GLU A 18 1.80 -2.88 -9.29
CA GLU A 18 2.81 -2.46 -10.26
C GLU A 18 2.26 -1.46 -11.30
N PHE A 19 0.99 -1.57 -11.66
CA PHE A 19 0.34 -0.76 -12.69
C PHE A 19 -0.60 0.30 -12.11
N PHE A 20 -0.98 0.14 -10.85
CA PHE A 20 -1.87 1.04 -10.17
C PHE A 20 -1.04 2.03 -9.33
N SER A 21 -1.47 3.30 -9.28
CA SER A 21 -0.97 4.42 -8.45
C SER A 21 0.19 5.29 -8.94
N ALA A 22 0.70 5.13 -10.17
CA ALA A 22 1.61 6.15 -10.74
C ALA A 22 0.99 7.58 -10.69
N ASN A 23 -0.33 7.67 -10.86
CA ASN A 23 -1.09 8.92 -10.86
C ASN A 23 -1.69 9.31 -9.48
N LEU A 24 -1.51 8.49 -8.43
CA LEU A 24 -2.00 8.77 -7.07
C LEU A 24 -0.85 9.14 -6.10
N TYR A 25 0.36 9.26 -6.63
CA TYR A 25 1.58 9.52 -5.89
C TYR A 25 1.61 10.97 -5.39
N SER A 26 1.28 11.19 -4.12
CA SER A 26 1.25 12.54 -3.54
C SER A 26 2.66 13.10 -3.33
N LYS A 27 2.77 14.42 -3.12
CA LYS A 27 4.03 15.06 -2.72
C LYS A 27 4.56 14.47 -1.40
N ASN A 28 3.68 14.09 -0.46
CA ASN A 28 4.07 13.39 0.76
C ASN A 28 4.61 11.98 0.45
N ASP A 29 3.94 11.22 -0.41
CA ASP A 29 4.44 9.90 -0.82
C ASP A 29 5.82 10.03 -1.50
N LYS A 30 6.02 11.08 -2.30
CA LYS A 30 7.30 11.38 -2.95
C LYS A 30 8.38 11.74 -1.93
N ASN A 31 8.08 12.63 -0.99
CA ASN A 31 9.01 13.04 0.07
C ASN A 31 9.45 11.86 0.96
N ILE A 32 8.54 10.91 1.23
CA ILE A 32 8.83 9.82 2.16
C ILE A 32 9.37 8.57 1.46
N SER A 33 9.01 8.36 0.19
CA SER A 33 9.24 7.07 -0.47
C SER A 33 9.92 7.15 -1.84
N ASN A 34 9.94 8.32 -2.49
CA ASN A 34 10.46 8.62 -3.84
C ASN A 34 10.25 7.55 -4.95
N LEU A 35 9.28 6.66 -4.77
CA LEU A 35 8.98 5.50 -5.59
C LEU A 35 7.47 5.42 -5.80
N ALA A 36 7.01 5.60 -7.03
CA ALA A 36 5.62 5.40 -7.40
C ALA A 36 5.17 3.96 -7.06
N ARG A 37 4.22 3.81 -6.14
CA ARG A 37 3.72 2.51 -5.68
C ARG A 37 2.37 2.63 -4.99
N SER A 38 1.61 1.52 -5.02
CA SER A 38 0.27 1.48 -4.44
C SER A 38 0.35 1.35 -2.93
N PHE A 39 -0.23 2.32 -2.24
CA PHE A 39 -0.42 2.27 -0.80
C PHE A 39 -1.80 1.73 -0.46
N PHE A 40 -1.78 0.79 0.48
CA PHE A 40 -2.94 0.29 1.17
C PHE A 40 -2.84 0.73 2.62
N PHE A 41 -3.97 0.99 3.24
CA PHE A 41 -4.05 1.59 4.56
C PHE A 41 -4.55 0.55 5.56
N THR A 42 -4.00 0.51 6.76
CA THR A 42 -4.46 -0.44 7.79
C THR A 42 -5.59 0.10 8.64
N SER A 43 -5.75 1.43 8.66
CA SER A 43 -6.94 2.11 9.15
C SER A 43 -7.93 2.33 8.02
N GLU A 44 -9.22 2.15 8.31
CA GLU A 44 -10.28 2.52 7.40
C GLU A 44 -10.32 4.04 7.22
N TYR A 45 -10.24 4.81 8.30
CA TYR A 45 -10.21 6.26 8.24
C TYR A 45 -8.77 6.77 8.07
N ILE A 46 -8.51 7.47 6.96
CA ILE A 46 -7.23 8.14 6.71
C ILE A 46 -7.47 9.64 6.58
N PRO A 47 -6.85 10.47 7.43
CA PRO A 47 -7.10 11.91 7.49
C PRO A 47 -6.41 12.69 6.34
N GLU A 48 -6.29 12.09 5.16
CA GLU A 48 -5.71 12.74 4.01
C GLU A 48 -6.79 13.36 3.11
N TYR A 49 -6.68 14.67 2.86
CA TYR A 49 -7.61 15.42 2.03
C TYR A 49 -7.80 14.81 0.63
N ARG A 50 -6.74 14.22 0.05
CA ARG A 50 -6.79 13.60 -1.29
C ARG A 50 -7.82 12.46 -1.40
N PHE A 51 -8.15 11.78 -0.30
CA PHE A 51 -9.13 10.70 -0.30
C PHE A 51 -10.57 11.17 -0.10
N LYS A 52 -10.79 12.46 0.20
CA LYS A 52 -12.12 13.03 0.41
C LYS A 52 -13.03 12.81 -0.81
N ASN A 53 -12.45 12.93 -2.01
CA ASN A 53 -13.16 12.84 -3.28
C ASN A 53 -13.03 11.46 -3.95
N CYS A 54 -12.46 10.46 -3.28
CA CYS A 54 -12.35 9.12 -3.85
C CYS A 54 -13.73 8.47 -3.99
N GLN A 55 -14.06 8.06 -5.22
CA GLN A 55 -15.33 7.40 -5.53
C GLN A 55 -15.42 5.98 -4.98
N TYR A 56 -14.29 5.29 -4.90
CA TYR A 56 -14.22 3.87 -4.55
C TYR A 56 -13.29 3.62 -3.38
N LYS A 57 -13.77 2.81 -2.43
CA LYS A 57 -12.99 2.22 -1.34
C LYS A 57 -12.99 0.71 -1.50
N TYR A 58 -11.82 0.12 -1.67
CA TYR A 58 -11.62 -1.32 -1.76
C TYR A 58 -11.18 -1.85 -0.41
N ILE A 59 -11.86 -2.86 0.10
CA ILE A 59 -11.48 -3.59 1.31
C ILE A 59 -10.86 -4.90 0.89
N ILE A 60 -9.72 -5.24 1.49
CA ILE A 60 -8.91 -6.39 1.11
C ILE A 60 -8.54 -7.14 2.38
N SER A 61 -8.68 -8.46 2.37
CA SER A 61 -8.18 -9.33 3.42
C SER A 61 -6.79 -9.85 3.05
N ILE A 62 -5.83 -9.69 3.95
CA ILE A 62 -4.48 -10.20 3.76
C ILE A 62 -3.96 -10.92 5.01
N ASN A 63 -3.21 -12.00 4.78
CA ASN A 63 -2.47 -12.67 5.85
C ASN A 63 -1.25 -11.84 6.24
N LYS A 64 -1.25 -11.28 7.47
CA LYS A 64 -0.17 -10.46 8.01
C LYS A 64 1.17 -11.22 8.06
N ALA A 65 1.16 -12.55 8.22
CA ALA A 65 2.37 -13.37 8.22
C ALA A 65 3.09 -13.39 6.86
N ARG A 66 2.39 -13.04 5.77
CA ARG A 66 2.98 -12.91 4.42
C ARG A 66 3.52 -11.51 4.14
N LEU A 67 3.45 -10.60 5.11
CA LEU A 67 3.96 -9.24 5.03
C LEU A 67 5.20 -9.09 5.89
N TYR A 68 6.22 -8.39 5.36
CA TYR A 68 7.35 -7.99 6.17
C TYR A 68 7.04 -6.70 6.94
N ASP A 69 7.24 -6.68 8.25
CA ASP A 69 7.05 -5.46 9.04
C ASP A 69 8.37 -4.68 9.17
N LEU A 70 8.51 -3.60 8.40
CA LEU A 70 9.68 -2.72 8.48
C LEU A 70 9.70 -1.88 9.75
N LYS A 71 8.62 -1.77 10.53
CA LYS A 71 8.66 -1.06 11.81
C LYS A 71 9.49 -1.83 12.83
N ILE A 72 9.35 -3.15 12.81
CA ILE A 72 10.12 -4.08 13.67
C ILE A 72 11.47 -4.39 13.03
N ASP A 73 11.51 -4.53 11.70
CA ASP A 73 12.69 -4.91 10.91
C ASP A 73 13.52 -6.04 11.55
N LYS A 74 12.84 -7.18 11.82
CA LYS A 74 13.40 -8.35 12.54
C LYS A 74 14.79 -8.79 12.06
N TYR A 75 15.10 -8.62 10.78
CA TYR A 75 16.37 -9.04 10.18
C TYR A 75 17.36 -7.90 9.92
N ASN A 76 17.09 -6.69 10.45
CA ASN A 76 17.89 -5.48 10.26
C ASN A 76 18.18 -5.18 8.77
N TYR A 77 17.21 -5.41 7.89
CA TYR A 77 17.43 -5.18 6.46
C TYR A 77 17.63 -3.70 6.16
N LYS A 78 17.05 -2.77 6.94
CA LYS A 78 17.30 -1.33 6.76
C LYS A 78 18.77 -0.95 6.89
N LYS A 79 19.55 -1.66 7.73
CA LYS A 79 20.99 -1.42 7.87
C LYS A 79 21.80 -1.98 6.69
N LYS A 80 21.29 -3.01 6.02
CA LYS A 80 21.99 -3.70 4.91
C LYS A 80 21.81 -3.01 3.57
N TYR A 81 20.68 -2.33 3.36
CA TYR A 81 20.38 -1.67 2.09
C TYR A 81 20.46 -0.15 2.26
N LYS A 82 21.30 0.51 1.45
CA LYS A 82 21.47 1.98 1.45
C LYS A 82 20.23 2.73 0.93
N ASN A 83 19.44 2.08 0.07
CA ASN A 83 18.25 2.65 -0.56
C ASN A 83 17.03 1.75 -0.31
N ILE A 84 15.89 2.37 0.04
CA ILE A 84 14.60 1.70 0.21
C ILE A 84 14.16 0.94 -1.07
N SER A 85 14.54 1.42 -2.25
CA SER A 85 14.24 0.78 -3.53
C SER A 85 14.82 -0.63 -3.61
N ASP A 86 16.10 -0.78 -3.25
CA ASP A 86 16.79 -2.07 -3.30
C ASP A 86 16.26 -3.02 -2.23
N LEU A 87 15.97 -2.47 -1.04
CA LEU A 87 15.29 -3.20 0.03
C LEU A 87 13.94 -3.76 -0.44
N LEU A 88 13.11 -2.94 -1.07
CA LEU A 88 11.79 -3.37 -1.55
C LEU A 88 11.89 -4.41 -2.68
N ARG A 89 12.85 -4.25 -3.60
CA ARG A 89 13.13 -5.28 -4.63
C ARG A 89 13.54 -6.60 -3.99
N PHE A 90 14.39 -6.58 -2.98
CA PHE A 90 14.77 -7.79 -2.24
C PHE A 90 13.58 -8.42 -1.51
N LEU A 91 12.77 -7.63 -0.82
CA LEU A 91 11.61 -8.11 -0.08
C LEU A 91 10.50 -8.66 -1.00
N LYS A 92 10.35 -8.09 -2.21
CA LYS A 92 9.41 -8.57 -3.22
C LYS A 92 9.62 -10.04 -3.61
N ASN A 93 10.85 -10.53 -3.55
CA ASN A 93 11.15 -11.94 -3.85
C ASN A 93 10.84 -12.89 -2.67
N LYS A 94 10.46 -12.37 -1.50
CA LYS A 94 10.31 -13.16 -0.26
C LYS A 94 8.95 -13.01 0.42
N TYR A 95 8.28 -11.89 0.20
CA TYR A 95 7.04 -11.52 0.88
C TYR A 95 6.02 -11.02 -0.13
N ASN A 96 4.74 -11.07 0.24
CA ASN A 96 3.65 -10.56 -0.60
C ASN A 96 3.54 -9.03 -0.55
N GLY A 97 4.21 -8.41 0.42
CA GLY A 97 4.18 -6.99 0.66
C GLY A 97 4.95 -6.63 1.92
N VAL A 98 4.87 -5.35 2.28
CA VAL A 98 5.61 -4.78 3.38
C VAL A 98 4.75 -3.76 4.12
N ILE A 99 4.92 -3.68 5.44
CA ILE A 99 4.27 -2.70 6.32
C ILE A 99 5.31 -1.67 6.73
N TYR A 100 4.99 -0.39 6.65
CA TYR A 100 5.81 0.69 7.20
C TYR A 100 4.95 1.91 7.57
N ASN A 101 5.57 2.90 8.21
CA ASN A 101 4.91 4.10 8.70
C ASN A 101 5.33 5.33 7.85
N LEU A 102 4.35 6.11 7.42
CA LEU A 102 4.49 7.37 6.68
C LEU A 102 3.95 8.59 7.45
N GLY A 103 3.80 8.48 8.77
CA GLY A 103 2.92 9.33 9.59
C GLY A 103 1.57 8.65 9.88
N TYR A 104 1.25 7.61 9.11
CA TYR A 104 0.22 6.61 9.36
C TYR A 104 0.70 5.26 8.82
N GLU A 105 0.10 4.17 9.28
CA GLU A 105 0.49 2.82 8.90
C GLU A 105 -0.04 2.46 7.51
N VAL A 106 0.88 2.00 6.65
CA VAL A 106 0.58 1.57 5.28
C VAL A 106 1.14 0.20 4.99
N VAL A 107 0.51 -0.46 4.03
CA VAL A 107 0.98 -1.67 3.39
C VAL A 107 1.26 -1.37 1.92
N ASN A 108 2.41 -1.81 1.43
CA ASN A 108 2.70 -1.86 0.01
C ASN A 108 2.71 -3.34 -0.41
N LEU A 109 1.86 -3.69 -1.36
CA LEU A 109 1.78 -5.05 -1.88
C LEU A 109 2.65 -5.20 -3.11
N PHE A 110 3.31 -6.34 -3.24
CA PHE A 110 4.14 -6.67 -4.40
C PHE A 110 3.44 -7.61 -5.39
N ILE A 111 2.27 -8.13 -5.02
CA ILE A 111 1.51 -9.07 -5.83
C ILE A 111 0.12 -8.52 -6.13
N PRO A 112 -0.50 -8.91 -7.27
CA PRO A 112 -1.90 -8.65 -7.51
C PRO A 112 -2.79 -9.21 -6.41
N ILE A 113 -3.83 -8.48 -6.01
CA ILE A 113 -4.75 -8.92 -4.96
C ILE A 113 -6.22 -8.65 -5.32
N LYS A 114 -7.09 -9.60 -4.98
CA LYS A 114 -8.54 -9.42 -5.08
C LYS A 114 -9.06 -8.67 -3.85
N TYR A 115 -9.95 -7.71 -4.07
CA TYR A 115 -10.70 -7.09 -2.98
C TYR A 115 -11.86 -8.00 -2.57
N ILE A 116 -12.26 -7.91 -1.31
CA ILE A 116 -13.43 -8.63 -0.78
C ILE A 116 -14.71 -7.82 -0.93
N SER A 117 -14.59 -6.50 -0.87
CA SER A 117 -15.70 -5.58 -1.05
C SER A 117 -15.22 -4.26 -1.60
N LYS A 118 -16.16 -3.54 -2.19
CA LYS A 118 -15.97 -2.23 -2.78
C LYS A 118 -17.12 -1.35 -2.33
N THR A 119 -16.82 -0.27 -1.62
CA THR A 119 -17.78 0.78 -1.29
C THR A 119 -17.69 1.89 -2.32
N ILE A 120 -18.84 2.40 -2.74
CA ILE A 120 -18.94 3.57 -3.61
C ILE A 120 -19.38 4.74 -2.71
N LYS A 121 -18.63 5.84 -2.71
CA LYS A 121 -19.13 7.08 -2.10
C LYS A 121 -20.03 7.77 -3.14
N GLY A 122 -21.33 7.79 -2.87
CA GLY A 122 -22.34 8.44 -3.71
C GLY A 122 -23.31 7.46 -4.37
N VAL A 123 -24.32 7.02 -3.59
CA VAL A 123 -25.74 7.25 -3.92
C VAL A 123 -26.33 7.97 -2.72
#